data_AF-A0A9D2F6L4-F1
#
_entry.id   AF-A0A9D2F6L4-F1
#
_cell.length_a   1.000
_cell.length_b   1.000
_cell.length_c   1.000
_cell.angle_alpha   90.00
_cell.angle_beta   90.00
_cell.angle_gamma   90.00
#
_symmetry.space_group_name_H-M   'P 1'
#
loop_
_entity.id
_entity.type
_entity.pdbx_description
1 polymer ?
#
loop_
_entity_poly.entity_id
_entity_poly.type
_entity_poly.pdbx_seq_one_letter_code
_entity_poly.pdbx_strand_id
1 'polypeptide(L)'
;MKIERSYGEYSSDLYQQKRSVDSPATQESQKTASNPSVKLSETAKKIRSNQEANQVNVDKVAAIKKAIQEGTYQVSPKEIADSMWQHMKDQ
;
A
#
# COMPACT_ATOMS: atom_id res chain seq x y z
N MET A 1 -2.68 -49.42 -38.49
CA MET A 1 -2.77 -48.10 -37.84
C MET A 1 -1.37 -47.59 -37.60
N LYS A 2 -0.99 -46.47 -38.23
CA LYS A 2 0.24 -45.72 -37.97
C LYS A 2 -0.18 -44.31 -37.58
N ILE A 3 0.29 -43.81 -36.45
CA ILE A 3 0.12 -42.41 -36.07
C ILE A 3 1.54 -41.85 -35.96
N GLU A 4 1.89 -41.01 -36.91
CA GLU A 4 3.11 -40.22 -36.90
C GLU A 4 2.95 -39.10 -35.87
N ARG A 5 3.90 -38.98 -34.93
CA ARG A 5 4.03 -37.81 -34.05
C ARG A 5 5.23 -37.01 -34.53
N SER A 6 4.99 -35.93 -35.28
CA SER A 6 5.98 -34.87 -35.47
C SER A 6 5.97 -33.96 -34.24
N TYR A 7 7.16 -33.69 -33.70
CA TYR A 7 7.37 -32.73 -32.61
C TYR A 7 7.21 -31.32 -33.18
N GLY A 8 6.20 -30.59 -32.73
CA GLY A 8 5.99 -29.18 -33.10
C GLY A 8 7.01 -28.27 -32.42
N GLU A 9 7.74 -27.53 -33.24
CA GLU A 9 8.58 -26.39 -32.86
C GLU A 9 7.73 -25.32 -32.17
N TYR A 10 7.95 -25.09 -30.87
CA TYR A 10 7.46 -23.91 -30.17
C TYR A 10 8.58 -22.89 -30.07
N SER A 11 8.64 -21.91 -30.97
CA SER A 11 9.20 -20.59 -30.65
C SER A 11 9.02 -19.61 -31.82
N SER A 12 8.26 -18.53 -31.60
CA SER A 12 8.65 -17.16 -32.03
C SER A 12 7.56 -16.09 -31.80
N ASP A 13 6.34 -16.43 -31.37
CA ASP A 13 5.27 -15.42 -31.25
C ASP A 13 5.15 -14.70 -29.88
N LEU A 14 5.99 -15.00 -28.89
CA LEU A 14 5.84 -14.44 -27.53
C LEU A 14 6.49 -13.07 -27.31
N TYR A 15 7.10 -12.45 -28.33
CA TYR A 15 7.83 -11.18 -28.17
C TYR A 15 7.32 -10.05 -29.09
N GLN A 16 6.01 -9.94 -29.33
CA GLN A 16 5.44 -8.73 -29.95
C GLN A 16 4.07 -8.36 -29.37
N GLN A 17 3.98 -8.12 -28.05
CA GLN A 17 2.90 -7.31 -27.52
C GLN A 17 3.37 -5.87 -27.34
N LYS A 18 3.01 -5.06 -28.34
CA LYS A 18 3.23 -3.63 -28.45
C LYS A 18 2.61 -2.88 -27.26
N ARG A 19 3.30 -1.82 -26.83
CA ARG A 19 2.78 -0.76 -25.97
C ARG A 19 1.65 -0.01 -26.68
N SER A 20 0.48 0.04 -26.06
CA SER A 20 -0.65 0.92 -26.38
C SER A 20 -0.90 1.75 -25.11
N VAL A 21 -0.38 2.97 -24.99
CA VAL A 21 -1.04 4.27 -25.28
C VAL A 21 -2.43 4.39 -24.63
N ASP A 22 -2.49 5.29 -23.65
CA ASP A 22 -3.61 5.95 -22.98
C ASP A 22 -5.05 5.45 -23.22
N SER A 23 -5.67 4.97 -22.14
CA SER A 23 -7.12 5.05 -21.92
C SER A 23 -7.39 5.82 -20.62
N PRO A 24 -8.24 6.86 -20.62
CA PRO A 24 -8.55 7.60 -19.41
C PRO A 24 -9.30 6.69 -18.44
N ALA A 25 -8.81 6.64 -17.20
CA ALA A 25 -9.47 5.94 -16.12
C ALA A 25 -10.88 6.51 -15.91
N THR A 26 -11.89 5.73 -16.29
CA THR A 26 -13.27 5.97 -15.88
C THR A 26 -13.28 5.90 -14.36
N GLN A 27 -13.41 7.07 -13.73
CA GLN A 27 -13.61 7.21 -12.30
C GLN A 27 -14.94 6.54 -11.95
N GLU A 28 -14.88 5.31 -11.44
CA GLU A 28 -16.01 4.72 -10.75
C GLU A 28 -16.24 5.53 -9.47
N SER A 29 -17.29 6.34 -9.54
CA SER A 29 -17.91 7.07 -8.45
C SER A 29 -17.95 6.20 -7.19
N GLN A 30 -17.19 6.60 -6.18
CA GLN A 30 -17.26 6.05 -4.84
C GLN A 30 -18.73 6.08 -4.39
N LYS A 31 -19.32 4.90 -4.19
CA LYS A 31 -20.56 4.77 -3.42
C LYS A 31 -20.27 5.36 -2.05
N THR A 32 -20.78 6.56 -1.78
CA THR A 32 -20.91 7.08 -0.43
C THR A 32 -21.85 6.15 0.32
N ALA A 33 -21.27 5.17 1.01
CA ALA A 33 -21.97 4.48 2.08
C ALA A 33 -22.45 5.58 3.03
N SER A 34 -23.75 5.72 3.19
CA SER A 34 -24.33 6.59 4.22
C SER A 34 -23.92 6.02 5.56
N ASN A 35 -22.77 6.46 6.07
CA ASN A 35 -22.29 6.05 7.37
C ASN A 35 -23.36 6.48 8.39
N PRO A 36 -23.88 5.56 9.22
CA PRO A 36 -24.81 5.93 10.27
C PRO A 36 -24.12 6.98 11.14
N SER A 37 -24.79 8.12 11.37
CA SER A 37 -24.28 9.19 12.21
C SER A 37 -24.23 8.74 13.66
N VAL A 38 -23.14 8.10 14.06
CA VAL A 38 -22.88 7.70 15.45
C VAL A 38 -22.61 8.94 16.29
N LYS A 39 -23.50 9.27 17.24
CA LYS A 39 -23.27 10.33 18.21
C LYS A 39 -22.34 9.81 19.31
N LEU A 40 -21.08 10.23 19.28
CA LEU A 40 -20.11 9.97 20.35
C LEU A 40 -20.48 10.75 21.62
N SER A 41 -20.16 10.20 22.79
CA SER A 41 -20.31 10.90 24.07
C SER A 41 -19.39 12.12 24.13
N GLU A 42 -19.76 13.14 24.93
CA GLU A 42 -18.93 14.33 25.13
C GLU A 42 -17.54 13.98 25.67
N THR A 43 -17.44 12.95 26.50
CA THR A 43 -16.16 12.42 26.99
C THR A 43 -15.33 11.84 25.85
N ALA A 44 -15.91 11.02 24.98
CA ALA A 44 -15.21 10.43 23.84
C ALA A 44 -14.72 11.50 22.85
N LYS A 45 -15.53 12.56 22.63
CA LYS A 45 -15.13 13.70 21.80
C LYS A 45 -13.91 14.41 22.40
N LYS A 46 -13.94 14.73 23.71
CA LYS A 46 -12.82 15.38 24.40
C LYS A 46 -11.53 14.57 24.34
N ILE A 47 -11.62 13.24 24.51
CA ILE A 47 -10.47 12.35 24.40
C ILE A 47 -9.88 12.41 22.99
N ARG A 48 -10.72 12.31 21.96
CA ARG A 48 -10.28 12.41 20.55
C ARG A 48 -9.70 13.78 20.22
N SER A 49 -10.26 14.86 20.76
CA SER A 49 -9.75 16.23 20.57
C SER A 49 -8.38 16.44 21.23
N ASN A 50 -8.13 15.77 22.36
CA ASN A 50 -6.86 15.82 23.09
C ASN A 50 -5.80 14.87 22.51
N GLN A 51 -6.20 13.88 21.72
CA GLN A 51 -5.27 13.19 20.83
C GLN A 51 -4.95 14.13 19.68
N GLU A 52 -3.97 15.00 19.91
CA GLU A 52 -3.26 15.81 18.93
C GLU A 52 -3.29 15.13 17.56
N ALA A 53 -4.08 15.69 16.66
CA ALA A 53 -4.36 15.12 15.36
C ALA A 53 -3.08 14.98 14.56
N ASN A 54 -2.49 13.78 14.51
CA ASN A 54 -1.47 13.34 13.54
C ASN A 54 -0.49 14.44 13.11
N GLN A 55 0.00 15.24 14.06
CA GLN A 55 0.93 16.31 13.72
C GLN A 55 2.24 15.62 13.32
N VAL A 56 2.69 15.89 12.10
CA VAL A 56 3.95 15.36 11.60
C VAL A 56 5.05 15.88 12.52
N ASN A 57 5.71 14.98 13.25
CA ASN A 57 6.83 15.32 14.09
C ASN A 57 8.03 15.66 13.19
N VAL A 58 8.23 16.96 12.93
CA VAL A 58 9.23 17.48 11.99
C VAL A 58 10.64 17.09 12.41
N ASP A 59 10.94 17.11 13.72
CA ASP A 59 12.25 16.75 14.26
C ASP A 59 12.58 15.28 14.01
N LYS A 60 11.60 14.39 14.23
CA LYS A 60 11.74 12.96 13.94
C LYS A 60 12.01 12.73 12.44
N VAL A 61 11.30 13.45 11.57
CA VAL A 61 11.50 13.34 10.12
C VAL A 61 12.90 13.83 9.73
N ALA A 62 13.37 14.94 10.30
CA ALA A 62 14.71 15.46 10.03
C ALA A 62 15.80 14.48 10.49
N ALA A 63 15.65 13.89 11.68
CA ALA A 63 16.57 12.89 12.20
C ALA A 63 16.65 11.65 11.32
N ILE A 64 15.50 11.12 10.86
CA ILE A 64 15.46 9.97 9.95
C ILE A 64 16.14 10.29 8.63
N LYS A 65 15.85 11.46 8.03
CA LYS A 65 16.48 11.89 6.78
C LYS A 65 18.01 11.95 6.91
N LYS A 66 18.49 12.52 8.02
CA LYS A 66 19.93 12.60 8.31
C LYS A 66 20.55 11.21 8.43
N ALA A 67 19.95 10.29 9.19
CA ALA A 67 20.46 8.93 9.34
C ALA A 67 20.52 8.16 8.00
N ILE A 68 19.55 8.39 7.11
CA ILE A 68 19.56 7.82 5.75
C ILE A 68 20.71 8.41 4.93
N GLN A 69 20.90 9.73 4.96
CA GLN A 69 21.99 10.41 4.24
C GLN A 69 23.37 9.95 4.72
N GLU A 70 23.53 9.73 6.02
CA GLU A 70 24.77 9.26 6.64
C GLU A 70 24.97 7.74 6.49
N GLY A 71 23.98 7.01 5.96
CA GLY A 71 24.02 5.55 5.83
C GLY A 71 23.95 4.80 7.16
N THR A 72 23.58 5.48 8.25
CA THR A 72 23.49 4.91 9.61
C THR A 72 22.08 4.39 9.92
N TYR A 73 21.11 4.64 9.04
CA TYR A 73 19.76 4.07 9.15
C TYR A 73 19.79 2.55 8.91
N GLN A 74 19.37 1.78 9.91
CA GLN A 74 19.32 0.32 9.83
C GLN A 74 17.92 -0.14 9.44
N VAL A 75 17.85 -1.06 8.48
CA VAL A 75 16.60 -1.71 8.06
C VAL A 75 16.59 -3.13 8.62
N SER A 76 15.67 -3.41 9.53
CA SER A 76 15.52 -4.72 10.17
C SER A 76 14.24 -5.43 9.67
N PRO A 77 14.35 -6.63 9.07
CA PRO A 77 13.18 -7.42 8.69
C PRO A 77 12.24 -7.73 9.86
N LYS A 78 12.81 -7.90 11.06
CA LYS A 78 12.06 -8.15 12.29
C LYS A 78 11.19 -6.95 12.65
N GLU A 79 11.76 -5.75 12.66
CA GLU A 79 11.03 -4.52 13.02
C GLU A 79 9.91 -4.22 12.01
N ILE A 80 10.14 -4.51 10.73
CA ILE A 80 9.11 -4.40 9.70
C ILE A 80 7.96 -5.39 9.98
N ALA A 81 8.27 -6.66 10.22
CA ALA A 81 7.27 -7.68 10.51
C ALA A 81 6.47 -7.36 11.79
N ASP A 82 7.15 -6.92 12.85
CA ASP A 82 6.53 -6.50 14.10
C ASP A 82 5.58 -5.32 13.86
N SER A 83 6.01 -4.30 13.10
CA SER A 83 5.16 -3.15 12.78
C SER A 83 3.94 -3.53 11.94
N MET A 84 4.09 -4.43 10.98
CA MET A 84 2.97 -4.93 10.16
C MET A 84 1.95 -5.67 11.03
N TRP A 85 2.42 -6.53 11.92
CA TRP A 85 1.58 -7.30 12.83
C TRP A 85 0.81 -6.43 13.82
N GLN A 86 1.47 -5.42 14.41
CA GLN A 86 0.80 -4.47 15.31
C GLN A 86 -0.32 -3.72 14.58
N HIS A 87 -0.05 -3.23 13.37
CA HIS A 87 -1.06 -2.53 12.59
C HIS A 87 -2.22 -3.45 12.16
N MET A 88 -1.98 -4.75 11.97
CA MET A 88 -3.05 -5.72 11.68
C MET A 88 -3.93 -6.05 12.89
N LYS A 89 -3.41 -5.94 14.12
CA LYS A 89 -4.19 -6.21 15.35
C LYS A 89 -5.12 -5.08 15.74
N ASP A 90 -4.76 -3.85 15.37
CA ASP A 90 -5.53 -2.65 15.70
C ASP A 90 -6.69 -2.39 14.71
N GLN A 91 -6.85 -3.24 13.68
CA GLN A 91 -8.00 -3.24 12.74
C GLN A 91 -9.04 -4.31 13.12
#